data_AF-A0A7X8NVD4-F1
#
_entry.id   AF-A0A7X8NVD4-F1
#
_cell.length_a   1.000
_cell.length_b   1.000
_cell.length_c   1.000
_cell.angle_alpha   90.00
_cell.angle_beta   90.00
_cell.angle_gamma   90.00
#
_symmetry.space_group_name_H-M   'P 1'
#
loop_
_entity.id
_entity.type
_entity.pdbx_description
1 polymer ?
#
loop_
_entity_poly.entity_id
_entity_poly.type
_entity_poly.pdbx_seq_one_letter_code
_entity_poly.pdbx_strand_id
1 'polypeptide(L)'
;MYRITLECYDVPPAEGEEAARDITEAFRLHYPHENNAICTFVDGKLRLVAENDHDPDGLNLMDEFSDNITAYVGAFDGDLKLVSVETLD
;
A
#
# COMPACT_ATOMS: atom_id res chain seq x y z
N MET A 1 -12.92 -0.60 -13.50
CA MET A 1 -12.26 -0.74 -12.19
C MET A 1 -10.75 -0.72 -12.43
N TYR A 2 -9.96 -0.29 -11.46
CA TYR A 2 -8.51 -0.19 -11.55
C TYR A 2 -7.91 -1.17 -10.54
N ARG A 3 -6.83 -1.85 -10.92
CA ARG A 3 -5.91 -2.49 -9.97
C ARG A 3 -4.66 -1.64 -9.88
N ILE A 4 -4.34 -1.18 -8.69
CA ILE A 4 -3.24 -0.26 -8.45
C ILE A 4 -2.19 -1.00 -7.62
N THR A 5 -0.92 -0.89 -8.03
CA THR A 5 0.21 -1.42 -7.28
C THR A 5 1.12 -0.27 -6.84
N LEU A 6 1.38 -0.21 -5.54
CA LEU A 6 2.30 0.74 -4.91
C LEU A 6 3.46 0.01 -4.23
N GLU A 7 4.61 0.65 -4.17
CA GLU A 7 5.77 0.15 -3.43
C GLU A 7 6.41 1.23 -2.58
N CYS A 8 6.65 0.93 -1.31
CA CYS A 8 7.51 1.70 -0.43
C CYS A 8 8.85 0.97 -0.25
N TYR A 9 9.94 1.67 -0.52
CA TYR A 9 11.31 1.15 -0.54
C TYR A 9 12.07 1.50 0.74
N ASP A 10 13.14 0.73 0.99
CA ASP A 10 14.07 0.93 2.10
C ASP A 10 13.40 0.84 3.49
N VAL A 11 12.30 0.08 3.56
CA VAL A 11 11.56 -0.18 4.80
C VAL A 11 12.44 -1.02 5.75
N PRO A 12 12.59 -0.60 7.03
CA PRO A 12 13.36 -1.35 8.01
C PRO A 12 12.92 -2.83 8.09
N PRO A 13 13.84 -3.81 7.90
CA PRO A 13 13.47 -5.22 7.90
C PRO A 13 12.86 -5.72 9.21
N ALA A 14 13.14 -5.05 10.32
CA ALA A 14 12.59 -5.39 11.63
C ALA A 14 11.09 -5.06 11.76
N GLU A 15 10.56 -4.18 10.90
CA GLU A 15 9.20 -3.65 10.99
C GLU A 15 8.31 -4.10 9.83
N GLY A 16 8.91 -4.44 8.68
CA GLY A 16 8.17 -4.69 7.44
C GLY A 16 7.14 -5.82 7.50
N GLU A 17 7.46 -6.95 8.13
CA GLU A 17 6.53 -8.10 8.23
C GLU A 17 5.29 -7.79 9.08
N GLU A 18 5.47 -7.07 10.19
CA GLU A 18 4.37 -6.66 11.07
C GLU A 18 3.53 -5.57 10.39
N ALA A 19 4.20 -4.54 9.85
CA ALA A 19 3.55 -3.47 9.11
C ALA A 19 2.73 -4.00 7.92
N ALA A 20 3.22 -4.94 7.13
CA ALA A 20 2.46 -5.51 6.02
C ALA A 20 1.13 -6.14 6.47
N ARG A 21 1.12 -6.83 7.61
CA ARG A 21 -0.09 -7.44 8.18
C ARG A 21 -1.05 -6.39 8.69
N ASP A 22 -0.54 -5.41 9.44
CA ASP A 22 -1.35 -4.35 10.04
C ASP A 22 -1.96 -3.46 8.96
N ILE A 23 -1.20 -3.11 7.93
CA ILE A 23 -1.70 -2.35 6.77
C ILE A 23 -2.78 -3.15 6.03
N THR A 24 -2.58 -4.45 5.80
CA THR A 24 -3.61 -5.29 5.17
C THR A 24 -4.91 -5.29 5.96
N GLU A 25 -4.83 -5.40 7.29
CA GLU A 25 -6.00 -5.38 8.17
C GLU A 25 -6.64 -3.99 8.22
N ALA A 26 -5.85 -2.91 8.25
CA ALA A 26 -6.34 -1.54 8.23
C ALA A 26 -7.13 -1.25 6.96
N PHE A 27 -6.62 -1.62 5.78
CA PHE A 27 -7.34 -1.50 4.52
C PHE A 27 -8.66 -2.27 4.54
N ARG A 28 -8.66 -3.49 5.07
CA ARG A 28 -9.87 -4.30 5.21
C ARG A 28 -10.93 -3.68 6.14
N LEU A 29 -10.52 -2.99 7.20
CA LEU A 29 -11.41 -2.47 8.25
C LEU A 29 -11.85 -1.03 8.01
N HIS A 30 -11.01 -0.20 7.39
CA HIS A 30 -11.16 1.25 7.40
C HIS A 30 -11.28 1.87 6.01
N TYR A 31 -11.00 1.12 4.94
CA TYR A 31 -11.01 1.60 3.56
C TYR A 31 -12.01 0.79 2.71
N PRO A 32 -13.32 0.93 2.96
CA PRO A 32 -14.35 0.09 2.33
C PRO A 32 -14.46 0.27 0.80
N HIS A 33 -13.86 1.33 0.26
CA HIS A 33 -13.76 1.60 -1.18
C HIS A 33 -12.56 0.93 -1.84
N GLU A 34 -11.61 0.41 -1.06
CA GLU A 34 -10.45 -0.33 -1.55
C GLU A 34 -10.70 -1.84 -1.43
N ASN A 35 -10.88 -2.51 -2.57
CA ASN A 35 -11.21 -3.92 -2.66
C ASN A 35 -9.95 -4.77 -2.83
N ASN A 36 -10.00 -6.01 -2.37
CA ASN A 36 -8.91 -6.99 -2.54
C ASN A 36 -7.53 -6.46 -2.10
N ALA A 37 -7.52 -5.55 -1.13
CA ALA A 37 -6.30 -4.91 -0.65
C ALA A 37 -5.39 -5.92 0.07
N ILE A 38 -4.14 -6.02 -0.40
CA ILE A 38 -3.11 -6.89 0.18
C ILE A 38 -1.79 -6.13 0.22
N CYS A 39 -1.20 -6.02 1.41
CA CYS A 39 0.16 -5.53 1.59
C CYS A 39 1.11 -6.69 1.90
N THR A 40 2.28 -6.70 1.25
CA THR A 40 3.33 -7.71 1.44
C THR A 40 4.67 -7.05 1.70
N PHE A 41 5.55 -7.73 2.43
CA PHE A 41 6.92 -7.28 2.64
C PHE A 41 7.93 -8.26 2.05
N VAL A 42 8.77 -7.80 1.12
CA VAL A 42 9.84 -8.61 0.50
C VAL A 42 11.03 -7.72 0.19
N ASP A 43 12.24 -8.16 0.59
CA ASP A 43 13.51 -7.51 0.26
C ASP A 43 13.55 -5.99 0.56
N GLY A 44 13.09 -5.60 1.75
CA GLY A 44 13.10 -4.18 2.17
C GLY A 44 11.99 -3.33 1.53
N LYS A 45 10.97 -3.96 0.93
CA LYS A 45 9.87 -3.26 0.27
C LYS A 45 8.51 -3.69 0.79
N LEU A 46 7.68 -2.72 1.16
CA LEU A 46 6.25 -2.92 1.30
C LEU A 46 5.60 -2.73 -0.07
N ARG A 47 4.83 -3.72 -0.52
CA ARG A 47 4.04 -3.64 -1.75
C ARG A 47 2.55 -3.78 -1.42
N LEU A 48 1.78 -2.74 -1.72
CA LEU A 48 0.32 -2.74 -1.63
C LEU A 48 -0.27 -2.93 -3.02
N VAL A 49 -1.22 -3.86 -3.13
CA VAL A 49 -2.10 -4.02 -4.29
C VAL A 49 -3.53 -3.84 -3.80
N ALA A 50 -4.32 -2.99 -4.47
CA ALA A 50 -5.74 -2.81 -4.19
C ALA A 50 -6.53 -2.50 -5.47
N GLU A 51 -7.85 -2.63 -5.40
CA GLU A 51 -8.77 -2.42 -6.51
C GLU A 51 -9.86 -1.41 -6.16
N ASN A 52 -10.08 -0.42 -7.03
CA ASN A 52 -11.14 0.57 -6.85
C ASN A 52 -11.67 1.09 -8.20
N ASP A 53 -12.73 1.90 -8.21
CA ASP A 53 -13.32 2.45 -9.45
C ASP A 53 -13.18 3.98 -9.57
N HIS A 54 -12.50 4.62 -8.63
CA HIS A 54 -12.40 6.07 -8.51
C HIS A 54 -10.97 6.64 -8.63
N ASP A 55 -9.92 5.82 -8.68
CA ASP A 55 -8.53 6.28 -8.68
C ASP A 55 -7.75 5.90 -9.95
N PRO A 56 -8.04 6.55 -11.10
CA PRO A 56 -7.38 6.23 -12.37
C PRO A 56 -5.88 6.54 -12.40
N ASP A 57 -5.40 7.38 -11.49
CA ASP A 57 -4.00 7.81 -11.42
C ASP A 57 -3.24 7.19 -10.24
N GLY A 58 -3.91 6.40 -9.39
CA GLY A 58 -3.32 5.76 -8.21
C GLY A 58 -2.92 6.72 -7.09
N LEU A 59 -3.37 7.99 -7.14
CA LEU A 59 -2.96 9.04 -6.20
C LEU A 59 -3.74 8.95 -4.88
N ASN A 60 -5.02 8.59 -4.92
CA ASN A 60 -5.81 8.42 -3.71
C ASN A 60 -5.26 7.26 -2.87
N LEU A 61 -5.01 6.11 -3.51
CA LEU A 61 -4.44 4.96 -2.84
C LEU A 61 -3.03 5.27 -2.30
N MET A 62 -2.26 6.09 -3.01
CA MET A 62 -0.92 6.51 -2.56
C MET A 62 -0.97 7.29 -1.25
N ASP A 63 -1.87 8.25 -1.14
CA ASP A 63 -2.06 9.03 0.09
C ASP A 63 -2.47 8.11 1.26
N GLU A 64 -3.44 7.23 1.03
CA GLU A 64 -3.92 6.28 2.04
C GLU A 64 -2.84 5.29 2.48
N PHE A 65 -2.01 4.81 1.55
CA PHE A 65 -0.90 3.92 1.88
C PHE A 65 0.20 4.66 2.67
N SER A 66 0.50 5.91 2.31
CA SER A 66 1.47 6.75 3.02
C SER A 66 1.05 7.00 4.48
N ASP A 67 -0.23 7.27 4.71
CA ASP A 67 -0.78 7.43 6.07
C ASP A 67 -0.59 6.16 6.90
N ASN A 68 -0.85 4.99 6.30
CA ASN A 68 -0.69 3.71 6.96
C ASN A 68 0.79 3.36 7.23
N ILE A 69 1.69 3.62 6.29
CA ILE A 69 3.14 3.46 6.53
C ILE A 69 3.58 4.33 7.71
N THR A 70 3.12 5.58 7.78
CA THR A 70 3.44 6.50 8.88
C THR A 70 2.87 6.03 10.23
N ALA A 71 1.75 5.32 10.22
CA ALA A 71 1.13 4.78 11.42
C ALA A 71 1.83 3.51 11.96
N TYR A 72 2.35 2.67 11.07
CA TYR A 72 2.83 1.33 11.41
C TYR A 72 4.34 1.12 11.28
N VAL A 73 5.07 2.07 10.69
CA VAL A 73 6.53 2.01 10.54
C VAL A 73 7.14 3.26 11.17
N GLY A 74 8.15 3.08 12.03
CA GLY A 74 8.94 4.17 12.58
C GLY A 74 9.67 4.94 11.48
N ALA A 75 10.01 6.21 11.72
CA ALA A 75 10.59 7.08 10.69
C ALA A 75 11.86 6.50 10.03
N PHE A 76 11.89 6.54 8.70
CA PHE A 76 12.98 6.04 7.86
C PHE A 76 13.10 6.88 6.58
N ASP A 77 14.26 6.82 5.92
CA ASP A 77 14.51 7.49 4.64
C ASP A 77 14.13 6.56 3.49
N GLY A 78 12.81 6.42 3.29
CA GLY A 78 12.22 5.57 2.25
C GLY A 78 11.64 6.36 1.09
N ASP A 79 11.22 5.65 0.05
CA ASP A 79 10.62 6.22 -1.15
C ASP A 79 9.33 5.48 -1.51
N LEU A 80 8.26 6.20 -1.86
CA LEU A 80 6.96 5.64 -2.21
C LEU A 80 6.70 5.84 -3.71
N LYS A 81 6.37 4.76 -4.42
CA LYS A 81 6.17 4.78 -5.87
C LYS A 81 4.89 4.12 -6.30
N LEU A 82 4.28 4.72 -7.32
CA LEU A 82 3.29 4.07 -8.16
C LEU A 82 3.99 3.14 -9.14
N VAL A 83 3.68 1.85 -9.07
CA VAL A 83 4.25 0.82 -9.95
C VAL A 83 3.36 0.59 -11.16
N SER A 84 2.06 0.43 -10.95
CA SER A 84 1.10 0.25 -12.04
C SER A 84 -0.30 0.72 -11.67
N VAL A 85 -1.05 1.15 -12.69
CA VAL A 85 -2.51 1.22 -12.68
C VAL A 85 -2.99 0.41 -13.88
N GLU A 86 -3.72 -0.67 -13.62
CA GLU A 86 -4.26 -1.58 -14.63
C GLU A 86 -5.77 -1.41 -14.71
N THR A 87 -6.31 -1.12 -15.89
CA THR A 87 -7.77 -1.19 -16.10
C THR A 87 -8.22 -2.64 -16.09
N LEU A 88 -9.21 -2.93 -15.26
CA LEU A 88 -9.89 -4.21 -15.20
C LEU A 88 -11.17 -4.13 -16.04
N ASP A 89 -11.32 -5.08 -16.97
CA ASP A 89 -12.47 -5.28 -17.85
C ASP A 89 -13.67 -5.93 -17.12
#